data_AF-A0A7S2I9H6-F1
#
_entry.id   AF-A0A7S2I9H6-F1
#
_cell.length_a   1.000
_cell.length_b   1.000
_cell.length_c   1.000
_cell.angle_alpha   90.00
_cell.angle_beta   90.00
_cell.angle_gamma   90.00
#
_symmetry.space_group_name_H-M   'P 1'
#
loop_
_entity.id
_entity.type
_entity.pdbx_description
1 polymer ?
#
loop_
_entity_poly.entity_id
_entity_poly.type
_entity_poly.pdbx_seq_one_letter_code
_entity_poly.pdbx_strand_id
1 'polypeptide(L)'
;VGCSDHIAILRAYEAWEALRGERLRAAFCAEHFLSMKSLQTLSQTRRELLDHLWEIGFVTPGASARMADARAHACAVNTEGVVSAVEDGVVASLSAASHSANASDVELLRAILVGAMWPKVAKIESPPERGGKGKGKGGGKGGGKGKGRCSGGSDGSRRPEDIKIQVKDDTGVCSAMLHPSCVASQPSSKELKPGFLIYGELVKTSCLFIRDLTVVTPVALMLFGGRLSIDERASLVVIDDGWVRFRVSPEVATLIVRLRRGLEETLARKIQNPQLEFTQESGAALIDGVVKLLASESEKSSSSATTAVAPSPTAIQMVAYASQLGTKMASTAVAGSKFADCPICGQSVAFSLINDHIDRGCPSS
;
A
#
# COMPACT_ATOMS: atom_id res chain seq x y z
N VAL A 1 13.04 -10.56 5.56
CA VAL A 1 12.79 -9.11 5.41
C VAL A 1 13.28 -8.75 4.01
N GLY A 2 12.41 -8.29 3.11
CA GLY A 2 12.84 -7.86 1.77
C GLY A 2 13.68 -6.59 1.82
N CYS A 3 13.89 -5.92 0.67
CA CYS A 3 14.58 -4.62 0.61
C CYS A 3 13.68 -3.48 1.15
N SER A 4 13.40 -3.48 2.46
CA SER A 4 12.58 -2.48 3.15
C SER A 4 13.01 -2.28 4.60
N ASP A 5 13.42 -1.06 4.93
CA ASP A 5 13.81 -0.65 6.29
C ASP A 5 12.57 -0.56 7.21
N HIS A 6 11.47 -0.01 6.69
CA HIS A 6 10.23 0.16 7.45
C HIS A 6 9.66 -1.18 7.94
N ILE A 7 9.67 -2.20 7.07
CA ILE A 7 9.25 -3.56 7.46
C ILE A 7 10.28 -4.20 8.40
N ALA A 8 11.57 -3.92 8.24
CA ALA A 8 12.60 -4.41 9.18
C ALA A 8 12.36 -3.90 10.60
N ILE A 9 12.07 -2.59 10.75
CA ILE A 9 11.74 -1.95 12.03
C ILE A 9 10.47 -2.56 12.61
N LEU A 10 9.42 -2.74 11.79
CA LEU A 10 8.17 -3.38 12.24
C LEU A 10 8.44 -4.79 12.82
N ARG A 11 9.22 -5.62 12.13
CA ARG A 11 9.53 -6.98 12.61
C ARG A 11 10.37 -6.97 13.89
N ALA A 12 11.32 -6.05 14.02
CA ALA A 12 12.10 -5.89 15.25
C ALA A 12 11.20 -5.47 16.43
N TYR A 13 10.25 -4.56 16.20
CA TYR A 13 9.28 -4.13 17.19
C TYR A 13 8.32 -5.26 17.60
N GLU A 14 7.73 -5.98 16.64
CA GLU A 14 6.84 -7.12 16.89
C GLU A 14 7.52 -8.20 17.74
N ALA A 15 8.77 -8.53 17.43
CA ALA A 15 9.57 -9.50 18.19
C ALA A 15 9.81 -9.02 19.63
N TRP A 16 10.13 -7.74 19.82
CA TRP A 16 10.33 -7.14 21.14
C TRP A 16 9.03 -7.06 21.96
N GLU A 17 7.92 -6.70 21.33
CA GLU A 17 6.61 -6.56 21.98
C GLU A 17 6.04 -7.91 22.43
N ALA A 18 6.33 -8.98 21.68
CA ALA A 18 5.96 -10.36 22.02
C ALA A 18 6.62 -10.85 23.32
N LEU A 19 7.82 -10.37 23.65
CA LEU A 19 8.52 -10.74 24.88
C LEU A 19 7.77 -10.21 26.11
N ARG A 20 7.67 -11.03 27.14
CA ARG A 20 7.06 -10.68 28.43
C ARG A 20 8.15 -10.47 29.47
N GLY A 21 8.08 -9.36 30.20
CA GLY A 21 9.04 -9.01 31.24
C GLY A 21 10.22 -8.18 30.73
N GLU A 22 10.63 -7.21 31.55
CA GLU A 22 11.63 -6.21 31.20
C GLU A 22 13.03 -6.79 30.96
N ARG A 23 13.42 -7.83 31.71
CA ARG A 23 14.73 -8.49 31.57
C ARG A 23 14.93 -9.12 30.20
N LEU A 24 13.91 -9.82 29.68
CA LEU A 24 13.98 -10.43 28.35
C LEU A 24 14.00 -9.38 27.25
N ARG A 25 13.22 -8.31 27.40
CA ARG A 25 13.24 -7.16 26.49
C ARG A 25 14.59 -6.45 26.48
N ALA A 26 15.21 -6.27 27.65
CA ALA A 26 16.55 -5.68 27.75
C ALA A 26 17.62 -6.57 27.11
N ALA A 27 17.55 -7.89 27.32
CA ALA A 27 18.46 -8.85 26.68
C ALA A 27 18.34 -8.82 25.15
N PHE A 28 17.10 -8.81 24.63
CA PHE A 28 16.83 -8.68 23.18
C PHE A 28 17.39 -7.37 22.61
N CYS A 29 17.19 -6.25 23.31
CA CYS A 29 17.76 -4.97 22.91
C CYS A 29 19.29 -5.00 22.84
N ALA A 30 19.94 -5.65 23.82
CA ALA A 30 21.39 -5.79 23.84
C ALA A 30 21.91 -6.68 22.70
N GLU A 31 21.22 -7.78 22.40
CA GLU A 31 21.61 -8.72 21.33
C GLU A 31 21.45 -8.12 19.93
N HIS A 32 20.40 -7.32 19.71
CA HIS A 32 20.08 -6.75 18.40
C HIS A 32 20.51 -5.28 18.24
N PHE A 33 21.29 -4.74 19.18
CA PHE A 33 21.75 -3.34 19.19
C PHE A 33 20.61 -2.32 19.09
N LEU A 34 19.50 -2.60 19.77
CA LEU A 34 18.31 -1.74 19.81
C LEU A 34 18.26 -0.92 21.09
N SER A 35 17.66 0.27 21.01
CA SER A 35 17.43 1.12 22.17
C SER A 35 16.12 0.76 22.85
N MET A 36 16.19 0.29 24.10
CA MET A 36 15.02 -0.02 24.93
C MET A 36 14.08 1.20 25.04
N LYS A 37 14.66 2.39 25.31
CA LYS A 37 13.91 3.63 25.42
C LYS A 37 13.18 3.96 24.11
N SER A 38 13.82 3.76 22.97
CA SER A 38 13.21 4.03 21.66
C SER A 38 12.04 3.10 21.37
N LEU A 39 12.14 1.81 21.72
CA LEU A 39 11.04 0.85 21.55
C LEU A 39 9.88 1.12 22.51
N GLN A 40 10.17 1.54 23.75
CA GLN A 40 9.15 1.99 24.70
C GLN A 40 8.42 3.24 24.19
N THR A 41 9.16 4.24 23.68
CA THR A 41 8.54 5.42 23.06
C THR A 41 7.70 5.03 21.84
N LEU A 42 8.17 4.13 20.98
CA LEU A 42 7.40 3.64 19.83
C LEU A 42 6.10 2.95 20.28
N SER A 43 6.15 2.13 21.33
CA SER A 43 4.98 1.48 21.92
C SER A 43 3.98 2.48 22.49
N GLN A 44 4.47 3.53 23.16
CA GLN A 44 3.63 4.62 23.65
C GLN A 44 2.97 5.38 22.50
N THR A 45 3.73 5.83 21.49
CA THR A 45 3.19 6.54 20.34
C THR A 45 2.20 5.69 19.55
N ARG A 46 2.42 4.37 19.46
CA ARG A 46 1.46 3.45 18.83
C ARG A 46 0.11 3.42 19.56
N ARG A 47 0.12 3.47 20.90
CA ARG A 47 -1.11 3.55 21.71
C ARG A 47 -1.81 4.89 21.52
N GLU A 48 -1.07 6.00 21.60
CA GLU A 48 -1.60 7.34 21.37
C GLU A 48 -2.27 7.47 19.98
N LEU A 49 -1.65 6.92 18.92
CA LEU A 49 -2.25 6.89 17.59
C LEU A 49 -3.51 6.01 17.53
N LEU A 50 -3.55 4.89 18.26
CA LEU A 50 -4.72 4.02 18.32
C LEU A 50 -5.89 4.72 19.02
N ASP A 51 -5.60 5.44 20.11
CA ASP A 51 -6.60 6.20 20.85
C ASP A 51 -7.20 7.29 19.96
N HIS A 52 -6.38 8.02 19.21
CA HIS A 52 -6.89 8.97 18.23
C HIS A 52 -7.75 8.32 17.14
N LEU A 53 -7.35 7.15 16.62
CA LEU A 53 -8.14 6.41 15.63
C LEU A 53 -9.48 5.92 16.20
N TRP A 54 -9.53 5.60 17.49
CA TRP A 54 -10.76 5.26 18.19
C TRP A 54 -11.65 6.50 18.39
N GLU A 55 -11.08 7.64 18.82
CA GLU A 55 -11.81 8.90 19.01
C GLU A 55 -12.51 9.37 17.72
N ILE A 56 -11.84 9.23 16.57
CA ILE A 56 -12.42 9.56 15.26
C ILE A 56 -13.36 8.46 14.71
N GLY A 57 -13.57 7.37 15.45
CA GLY A 57 -14.46 6.27 15.08
C GLY A 57 -13.91 5.29 14.04
N PHE A 58 -12.63 5.35 13.70
CA PHE A 58 -12.00 4.44 12.72
C PHE A 58 -11.70 3.05 13.30
N VAL A 59 -11.59 2.94 14.62
CA VAL A 59 -11.45 1.66 15.34
C VAL A 59 -12.65 1.47 16.24
N THR A 60 -13.29 0.30 16.15
CA THR A 60 -14.38 -0.06 17.06
C THR A 60 -13.83 -0.90 18.23
N PRO A 61 -14.25 -0.65 19.47
CA PRO A 61 -13.94 -1.55 20.57
C PRO A 61 -14.50 -2.94 20.25
N GLY A 62 -13.67 -3.99 20.40
CA GLY A 62 -14.14 -5.36 20.23
C GLY A 62 -15.37 -5.63 21.10
N ALA A 63 -16.23 -6.58 20.71
CA ALA A 63 -17.50 -6.86 21.40
C ALA A 63 -17.36 -7.08 22.93
N SER A 64 -16.17 -7.50 23.42
CA SER A 64 -15.85 -7.61 24.84
C SER A 64 -15.66 -6.27 25.56
N ALA A 65 -15.21 -5.23 24.87
CA ALA A 65 -15.03 -3.89 25.41
C ALA A 65 -16.36 -3.14 25.56
N ARG A 66 -17.36 -3.38 24.69
CA ARG A 66 -18.72 -2.83 24.85
C ARG A 66 -19.38 -3.29 26.16
N MET A 67 -19.12 -4.52 26.61
CA MET A 67 -19.58 -5.01 27.91
C MET A 67 -18.77 -4.44 29.08
N ALA A 68 -17.47 -4.16 28.87
CA ALA A 68 -16.62 -3.53 29.87
C ALA A 68 -16.96 -2.04 30.06
N ASP A 69 -17.26 -1.30 28.99
CA ASP A 69 -17.67 0.12 29.03
C ASP A 69 -19.06 0.29 29.65
N ALA A 70 -20.01 -0.60 29.35
CA ALA A 70 -21.31 -0.61 30.04
C ALA A 70 -21.16 -0.91 31.54
N ARG A 71 -20.13 -1.67 31.93
CA ARG A 71 -19.82 -2.01 33.33
C ARG A 71 -18.95 -0.95 34.03
N ALA A 72 -18.11 -0.24 33.29
CA ALA A 72 -17.28 0.87 33.76
C ALA A 72 -18.10 2.14 33.98
N HIS A 73 -19.08 2.43 33.10
CA HIS A 73 -20.07 3.49 33.34
C HIS A 73 -20.97 3.19 34.56
N ALA A 74 -21.19 1.92 34.90
CA ALA A 74 -21.92 1.51 36.10
C ALA A 74 -21.04 1.47 37.37
N CYS A 75 -19.71 1.50 37.24
CA CYS A 75 -18.76 1.34 38.36
C CYS A 75 -17.86 2.56 38.58
N ALA A 76 -18.21 3.73 38.01
CA ALA A 76 -17.58 5.03 38.28
C ALA A 76 -17.90 5.58 39.69
N VAL A 77 -17.77 4.73 40.71
CA VAL A 77 -17.71 5.10 42.12
C VAL A 77 -16.45 4.46 42.71
N ASN A 78 -15.37 5.23 42.66
CA ASN A 78 -14.14 5.12 43.44
C ASN A 78 -13.22 3.92 43.16
N THR A 79 -12.01 4.17 42.63
CA THR A 79 -10.70 3.81 43.25
C THR A 79 -9.53 4.07 42.28
N GLU A 80 -8.56 4.89 42.71
CA GLU A 80 -7.40 5.34 41.94
C GLU A 80 -6.30 4.28 41.73
N GLY A 81 -6.58 3.00 41.96
CA GLY A 81 -5.59 1.90 41.87
C GLY A 81 -5.76 0.94 40.70
N VAL A 82 -6.83 1.09 39.90
CA VAL A 82 -7.23 0.11 38.87
C VAL A 82 -6.88 0.56 37.44
N VAL A 83 -6.54 1.83 37.25
CA VAL A 83 -6.33 2.45 35.92
C VAL A 83 -5.22 1.81 35.07
N SER A 84 -4.11 1.36 35.68
CA SER A 84 -2.97 0.82 34.91
C SER A 84 -3.22 -0.57 34.27
N ALA A 85 -3.94 -1.46 34.94
CA ALA A 85 -4.22 -2.80 34.39
C ALA A 85 -5.41 -2.77 33.40
N VAL A 86 -6.28 -1.78 33.54
CA VAL A 86 -7.42 -1.57 32.65
C VAL A 86 -6.96 -0.92 31.34
N GLU A 87 -5.98 -0.03 31.36
CA GLU A 87 -5.38 0.53 30.14
C GLU A 87 -4.74 -0.55 29.25
N ASP A 88 -3.91 -1.44 29.81
CA ASP A 88 -3.29 -2.53 29.04
C ASP A 88 -4.35 -3.54 28.51
N GLY A 89 -5.42 -3.78 29.26
CA GLY A 89 -6.54 -4.66 28.86
C GLY A 89 -7.48 -4.04 27.81
N VAL A 90 -7.69 -2.72 27.85
CA VAL A 90 -8.50 -1.95 26.90
C VAL A 90 -7.74 -1.81 25.58
N VAL A 91 -6.43 -1.53 25.59
CA VAL A 91 -5.60 -1.50 24.38
C VAL A 91 -5.52 -2.89 23.73
N ALA A 92 -5.40 -3.96 24.53
CA ALA A 92 -5.48 -5.34 24.01
C ALA A 92 -6.87 -5.66 23.41
N SER A 93 -7.95 -5.11 23.96
CA SER A 93 -9.33 -5.30 23.48
C SER A 93 -9.71 -4.40 22.28
N LEU A 94 -9.06 -3.24 22.14
CA LEU A 94 -9.10 -2.37 20.95
C LEU A 94 -8.21 -2.91 19.82
N SER A 95 -7.15 -3.65 20.16
CA SER A 95 -6.32 -4.42 19.22
C SER A 95 -7.05 -5.64 18.63
N ALA A 96 -8.37 -5.74 18.85
CA ALA A 96 -9.24 -6.84 18.42
C ALA A 96 -8.79 -7.41 17.08
N ALA A 97 -8.60 -8.73 17.04
CA ALA A 97 -8.22 -9.52 15.87
C ALA A 97 -8.99 -9.15 14.58
N SER A 98 -10.15 -8.52 14.70
CA SER A 98 -10.94 -7.94 13.61
C SER A 98 -10.22 -6.83 12.81
N HIS A 99 -9.42 -5.96 13.46
CA HIS A 99 -8.75 -4.82 12.79
C HIS A 99 -7.33 -5.14 12.30
N SER A 100 -6.76 -6.28 12.71
CA SER A 100 -5.41 -6.73 12.35
C SER A 100 -5.39 -7.92 11.38
N ALA A 101 -6.54 -8.26 10.77
CA ALA A 101 -6.68 -9.39 9.85
C ALA A 101 -5.65 -9.39 8.70
N ASN A 102 -5.31 -8.21 8.17
CA ASN A 102 -4.34 -8.06 7.08
C ASN A 102 -2.94 -7.61 7.55
N ALA A 103 -2.66 -7.59 8.87
CA ALA A 103 -1.40 -7.06 9.40
C ALA A 103 -0.16 -7.84 8.94
N SER A 104 -0.32 -9.12 8.56
CA SER A 104 0.76 -9.95 8.03
C SER A 104 1.05 -9.74 6.54
N ASP A 105 0.14 -9.10 5.79
CA ASP A 105 0.30 -8.88 4.35
C ASP A 105 1.31 -7.75 4.07
N VAL A 106 2.51 -8.16 3.63
CA VAL A 106 3.61 -7.23 3.36
C VAL A 106 3.32 -6.35 2.14
N GLU A 107 2.61 -6.83 1.13
CA GLU A 107 2.33 -6.04 -0.07
C GLU A 107 1.30 -4.95 0.23
N LEU A 108 0.28 -5.29 1.03
CA LEU A 108 -0.65 -4.28 1.54
C LEU A 108 0.07 -3.22 2.38
N LEU A 109 0.96 -3.62 3.29
CA LEU A 109 1.74 -2.68 4.09
C LEU A 109 2.59 -1.75 3.22
N ARG A 110 3.24 -2.27 2.17
CA ARG A 110 3.99 -1.45 1.20
C ARG A 110 3.07 -0.45 0.49
N ALA A 111 1.88 -0.89 0.10
CA ALA A 111 0.91 -0.04 -0.57
C ALA A 111 0.39 1.09 0.34
N ILE A 112 0.14 0.80 1.62
CA ILE A 112 -0.23 1.80 2.62
C ILE A 112 0.92 2.80 2.83
N LEU A 113 2.17 2.33 2.91
CA LEU A 113 3.34 3.21 3.01
C LEU A 113 3.47 4.14 1.81
N VAL A 114 3.11 3.70 0.59
CA VAL A 114 3.07 4.59 -0.58
C VAL A 114 2.12 5.76 -0.35
N GLY A 115 0.91 5.51 0.14
CA GLY A 115 -0.06 6.57 0.43
C GLY A 115 0.43 7.54 1.51
N ALA A 116 1.11 7.01 2.54
CA ALA A 116 1.66 7.82 3.63
C ALA A 116 2.88 8.67 3.21
N MET A 117 3.69 8.19 2.26
CA MET A 117 4.96 8.81 1.88
C MET A 117 4.91 9.55 0.56
N TRP A 118 3.79 9.52 -0.17
CA TRP A 118 3.63 10.29 -1.40
C TRP A 118 3.85 11.80 -1.14
N PRO A 119 4.63 12.53 -1.96
CA PRO A 119 5.22 12.17 -3.26
C PRO A 119 6.68 11.68 -3.22
N LYS A 120 7.21 11.19 -2.08
CA LYS A 120 8.61 10.76 -1.92
C LYS A 120 8.92 9.43 -2.61
N VAL A 121 9.08 9.47 -3.93
CA VAL A 121 9.33 8.30 -4.78
C VAL A 121 10.67 8.44 -5.53
N ALA A 122 11.47 7.37 -5.50
CA ALA A 122 12.68 7.24 -6.30
C ALA A 122 12.53 6.13 -7.35
N LYS A 123 13.24 6.28 -8.47
CA LYS A 123 13.27 5.34 -9.58
C LYS A 123 14.61 4.59 -9.60
N ILE A 124 14.53 3.28 -9.78
CA ILE A 124 15.67 2.38 -9.93
C ILE A 124 15.78 2.04 -11.42
N GLU A 125 16.85 2.47 -12.07
CA GLU A 125 17.14 2.14 -13.47
C GLU A 125 18.25 1.10 -13.57
N SER A 126 18.09 0.16 -14.50
CA SER A 126 19.20 -0.69 -14.91
C SER A 126 20.27 0.15 -15.61
N PRO A 127 21.55 -0.21 -15.47
CA PRO A 127 22.59 0.41 -16.25
C PRO A 127 22.27 0.25 -17.75
N PRO A 128 22.56 1.26 -18.58
CA PRO A 128 22.32 1.15 -20.01
C PRO A 128 23.16 -0.01 -20.58
N GLU A 129 22.50 -0.95 -21.26
CA GLU A 129 23.20 -2.04 -21.96
C GLU A 129 24.26 -1.42 -22.89
N ARG A 130 25.54 -1.76 -22.66
CA ARG A 130 26.60 -1.33 -23.57
C ARG A 130 26.38 -2.02 -24.92
N GLY A 131 25.82 -1.27 -25.86
CA GLY A 131 25.76 -1.66 -27.27
C GLY A 131 27.13 -2.17 -27.73
N GLY A 132 27.12 -3.36 -28.33
CA GLY A 132 28.32 -4.05 -28.79
C GLY A 132 29.14 -3.23 -29.79
N LYS A 133 30.44 -3.15 -29.51
CA LYS A 133 31.60 -2.95 -30.42
C LYS A 133 31.54 -1.83 -31.48
N GLY A 134 32.47 -0.88 -31.32
CA GLY A 134 33.16 -0.22 -32.43
C GLY A 134 34.65 -0.07 -32.10
N LYS A 135 35.51 -0.94 -32.64
CA LYS A 135 36.97 -0.71 -32.69
C LYS A 135 37.22 0.48 -33.62
N GLY A 136 37.32 1.69 -33.08
CA GLY A 136 37.84 2.86 -33.78
C GLY A 136 39.31 3.08 -33.43
N LYS A 137 40.21 2.84 -34.40
CA LYS A 137 41.58 3.36 -34.39
C LYS A 137 41.56 4.86 -34.68
N GLY A 138 42.39 5.63 -33.97
CA GLY A 138 42.68 7.06 -34.21
C GLY A 138 42.77 7.77 -32.86
N GLY A 139 43.90 8.29 -32.37
CA GLY A 139 44.93 9.05 -33.08
C GLY A 139 44.63 10.54 -32.87
N GLY A 140 45.20 11.17 -31.82
CA GLY A 140 45.05 12.61 -31.58
C GLY A 140 45.58 13.06 -30.21
N LYS A 141 46.79 13.62 -30.20
CA LYS A 141 47.36 14.40 -29.08
C LYS A 141 46.60 15.73 -28.94
N GLY A 142 46.29 16.14 -27.73
CA GLY A 142 45.82 17.49 -27.43
C GLY A 142 45.74 17.73 -25.92
N GLY A 143 46.68 18.52 -25.40
CA GLY A 143 46.75 18.88 -23.99
C GLY A 143 45.69 19.91 -23.59
N GLY A 144 45.17 19.77 -22.38
CA GLY A 144 44.28 20.74 -21.75
C GLY A 144 44.26 20.51 -20.24
N LYS A 145 44.89 21.43 -19.49
CA LYS A 145 44.88 21.47 -18.02
C LYS A 145 43.44 21.73 -17.54
N GLY A 146 42.90 20.88 -16.67
CA GLY A 146 41.63 21.09 -15.98
C GLY A 146 41.65 20.37 -14.63
N LYS A 147 41.54 21.14 -13.55
CA LYS A 147 41.61 20.73 -12.14
C LYS A 147 40.38 19.92 -11.73
N GLY A 148 40.58 18.95 -10.83
CA GLY A 148 39.49 18.25 -10.12
C GLY A 148 39.86 16.81 -9.75
N ARG A 149 40.80 16.64 -8.81
CA ARG A 149 41.26 15.33 -8.34
C ARG A 149 40.50 14.98 -7.06
N CYS A 150 39.63 13.98 -7.13
CA CYS A 150 39.23 13.20 -5.97
C CYS A 150 39.89 11.83 -6.10
N SER A 151 41.06 11.71 -5.49
CA SER A 151 41.78 10.45 -5.30
C SER A 151 41.30 9.83 -3.99
N GLY A 152 40.46 8.81 -4.08
CA GLY A 152 40.26 7.80 -3.03
C GLY A 152 40.87 6.49 -3.51
N GLY A 153 41.84 5.96 -2.76
CA GLY A 153 42.65 4.80 -3.12
C GLY A 153 41.98 3.45 -2.88
N SER A 154 42.32 2.52 -3.78
CA SER A 154 42.52 1.06 -3.62
C SER A 154 41.50 0.22 -2.85
N ASP A 155 40.67 -0.54 -3.58
CA ASP A 155 40.90 -1.98 -3.77
C ASP A 155 40.14 -2.49 -5.01
N GLY A 156 40.82 -3.30 -5.82
CA GLY A 156 40.44 -3.72 -7.16
C GLY A 156 39.51 -4.93 -7.18
N SER A 157 38.30 -4.80 -6.64
CA SER A 157 37.21 -5.74 -6.92
C SER A 157 36.13 -5.04 -7.76
N ARG A 158 35.99 -5.48 -9.01
CA ARG A 158 35.00 -4.96 -9.97
C ARG A 158 33.59 -5.23 -9.42
N ARG A 159 32.87 -4.18 -9.03
CA ARG A 159 31.47 -4.30 -8.59
C ARG A 159 30.55 -4.47 -9.80
N PRO A 160 29.50 -5.31 -9.71
CA PRO A 160 28.58 -5.53 -10.81
C PRO A 160 27.78 -4.24 -11.05
N GLU A 161 27.91 -3.72 -12.26
CA GLU A 161 26.95 -2.86 -12.98
C GLU A 161 26.06 -1.97 -12.09
N ASP A 162 26.58 -0.78 -11.73
CA ASP A 162 25.97 0.13 -10.75
C ASP A 162 24.50 0.48 -11.09
N ILE A 163 23.58 -0.04 -10.28
CA ILE A 163 22.16 0.34 -10.27
C ILE A 163 22.06 1.85 -10.02
N LYS A 164 21.40 2.58 -10.93
CA LYS A 164 21.24 4.03 -10.81
C LYS A 164 19.91 4.36 -10.14
N ILE A 165 19.98 5.06 -9.02
CA ILE A 165 18.79 5.53 -8.31
C ILE A 165 18.61 7.03 -8.59
N GLN A 166 17.41 7.40 -9.02
CA GLN A 166 17.04 8.78 -9.34
C GLN A 166 15.91 9.25 -8.43
N VAL A 167 16.03 10.48 -7.94
CA VAL A 167 15.04 11.16 -7.12
C VAL A 167 14.66 12.46 -7.82
N LYS A 168 13.39 12.85 -7.71
CA LYS A 168 12.92 14.14 -8.20
C LYS A 168 12.80 15.13 -7.04
N ASP A 169 13.42 16.28 -7.19
CA ASP A 169 13.27 17.44 -6.32
C ASP A 169 12.76 18.66 -7.12
N ASP A 170 12.60 19.80 -6.46
CA ASP A 170 12.12 21.05 -7.08
C ASP A 170 13.07 21.57 -8.17
N THR A 171 14.34 21.17 -8.15
CA THR A 171 15.38 21.59 -9.10
C THR A 171 15.50 20.66 -10.30
N GLY A 172 14.92 19.46 -10.21
CA GLY A 172 14.88 18.49 -11.29
C GLY A 172 15.14 17.06 -10.81
N VAL A 173 15.77 16.27 -11.67
CA VAL A 173 16.07 14.86 -11.39
C VAL A 173 17.53 14.71 -10.97
N CYS A 174 17.73 14.26 -9.74
CA CYS A 174 19.04 14.07 -9.11
C CYS A 174 19.35 12.58 -8.94
N SER A 175 20.64 12.22 -9.04
CA SER A 175 21.08 10.86 -8.70
C SER A 175 21.25 10.75 -7.19
N ALA A 176 20.76 9.66 -6.61
CA ALA A 176 20.93 9.34 -5.21
C ALA A 176 21.66 8.01 -5.02
N MET A 177 22.30 7.85 -3.88
CA MET A 177 22.92 6.61 -3.43
C MET A 177 22.20 6.08 -2.20
N LEU A 178 22.32 4.79 -1.91
CA LEU A 178 21.82 4.23 -0.66
C LEU A 178 22.76 4.60 0.48
N HIS A 179 22.19 5.02 1.61
CA HIS A 179 22.97 5.20 2.81
C HIS A 179 23.47 3.84 3.32
N PRO A 180 24.72 3.72 3.83
CA PRO A 180 25.27 2.44 4.29
C PRO A 180 24.46 1.75 5.40
N SER A 181 23.69 2.52 6.18
CA SER A 181 22.82 1.99 7.24
C SER A 181 21.52 1.35 6.73
N CYS A 182 21.17 1.55 5.45
CA CYS A 182 19.97 0.97 4.86
C CYS A 182 20.14 -0.55 4.67
N VAL A 183 19.09 -1.33 4.94
CA VAL A 183 19.06 -2.79 4.77
C VAL A 183 19.39 -3.20 3.34
N ALA A 184 18.94 -2.42 2.35
CA ALA A 184 19.19 -2.69 0.93
C ALA A 184 20.61 -2.30 0.46
N SER A 185 21.40 -1.62 1.30
CA SER A 185 22.81 -1.33 1.02
C SER A 185 23.73 -2.49 1.43
N GLN A 186 23.21 -3.50 2.14
CA GLN A 186 24.04 -4.61 2.61
C GLN A 186 24.38 -5.58 1.47
N PRO A 187 25.62 -6.10 1.41
CA PRO A 187 26.08 -6.99 0.34
C PRO A 187 25.36 -8.35 0.32
N SER A 188 24.67 -8.73 1.40
CA SER A 188 23.83 -9.93 1.52
C SER A 188 22.40 -9.73 1.03
N SER A 189 21.99 -8.48 0.74
CA SER A 189 20.64 -8.19 0.27
C SER A 189 20.46 -8.64 -1.18
N LYS A 190 19.27 -9.15 -1.52
CA LYS A 190 18.94 -9.47 -2.91
C LYS A 190 19.11 -8.19 -3.74
N GLU A 191 19.78 -8.32 -4.89
CA GLU A 191 19.99 -7.20 -5.82
C GLU A 191 18.68 -6.43 -6.04
N LEU A 192 18.75 -5.11 -5.92
CA LEU A 192 17.62 -4.24 -6.19
C LEU A 192 17.25 -4.36 -7.67
N LYS A 193 16.03 -4.82 -7.93
CA LYS A 193 15.50 -4.88 -9.28
C LYS A 193 15.16 -3.47 -9.77
N PRO A 194 15.29 -3.19 -11.08
CA PRO A 194 14.74 -1.98 -11.67
C PRO A 194 13.25 -1.83 -11.32
N GLY A 195 12.82 -0.61 -11.01
CA GLY A 195 11.49 -0.36 -10.47
C GLY A 195 11.41 0.94 -9.69
N PHE A 196 10.54 0.96 -8.68
CA PHE A 196 10.30 2.14 -7.85
C PHE A 196 10.46 1.80 -6.37
N LEU A 197 10.88 2.79 -5.61
CA LEU A 197 10.93 2.74 -4.16
C LEU A 197 10.37 4.03 -3.57
N ILE A 198 9.87 3.95 -2.35
CA ILE A 198 9.58 5.12 -1.52
C ILE A 198 10.70 5.31 -0.51
N TYR A 199 10.93 6.56 -0.11
CA TYR A 199 11.99 6.90 0.85
C TYR A 199 11.48 7.82 1.98
N GLY A 200 12.06 7.67 3.17
CA GLY A 200 11.74 8.49 4.33
C GLY A 200 12.48 9.82 4.32
N GLU A 201 13.80 9.75 4.39
CA GLU A 201 14.68 10.90 4.47
C GLU A 201 15.77 10.87 3.39
N LEU A 202 16.04 12.06 2.85
CA LEU A 202 17.19 12.33 2.00
C LEU A 202 18.21 13.14 2.78
N VAL A 203 19.46 12.67 2.79
CA VAL A 203 20.56 13.34 3.46
C VAL A 203 21.60 13.75 2.43
N LYS A 204 21.93 15.03 2.37
CA LYS A 204 22.95 15.56 1.47
C LYS A 204 24.24 15.81 2.24
N THR A 205 25.29 15.06 1.91
CA THR A 205 26.66 15.29 2.43
C THR A 205 27.58 15.53 1.24
N SER A 206 28.44 14.57 0.88
CA SER A 206 29.24 14.57 -0.34
C SER A 206 28.39 14.27 -1.59
N CYS A 207 27.34 13.47 -1.42
CA CYS A 207 26.33 13.16 -2.42
C CYS A 207 24.97 13.01 -1.73
N LEU A 208 23.91 12.85 -2.52
CA LEU A 208 22.55 12.65 -2.01
C LEU A 208 22.37 11.19 -1.61
N PHE A 209 22.01 10.95 -0.34
CA PHE A 209 21.80 9.62 0.22
C PHE A 209 20.34 9.42 0.63
N ILE A 210 19.79 8.25 0.30
CA ILE A 210 18.52 7.75 0.82
C ILE A 210 18.79 6.96 2.09
N ARG A 211 18.25 7.41 3.23
CA ARG A 211 18.50 6.76 4.52
C ARG A 211 17.61 5.55 4.75
N ASP A 212 16.30 5.73 4.55
CA ASP A 212 15.27 4.74 4.84
C ASP A 212 14.43 4.53 3.59
N LEU A 213 14.23 3.28 3.15
CA LEU A 213 13.49 2.96 1.95
C LEU A 213 12.56 1.75 2.07
N THR A 214 11.65 1.66 1.12
CA THR A 214 10.86 0.46 0.85
C THR A 214 10.67 0.33 -0.66
N VAL A 215 11.04 -0.82 -1.22
CA VAL A 215 10.69 -1.14 -2.62
C VAL A 215 9.18 -1.34 -2.73
N VAL A 216 8.57 -0.74 -3.75
CA VAL A 216 7.11 -0.74 -3.94
C VAL A 216 6.75 -1.19 -5.35
N THR A 217 5.54 -1.71 -5.50
CA THR A 217 5.06 -2.21 -6.78
C THR A 217 4.37 -1.10 -7.60
N PRO A 218 4.37 -1.21 -8.94
CA PRO A 218 3.57 -0.35 -9.81
C PRO A 218 2.10 -0.23 -9.38
N VAL A 219 1.42 -1.32 -9.01
CA VAL A 219 0.01 -1.24 -8.59
C VAL A 219 -0.14 -0.45 -7.30
N ALA A 220 0.78 -0.59 -6.34
CA ALA A 220 0.76 0.20 -5.11
C ALA A 220 0.81 1.72 -5.40
N LEU A 221 1.71 2.14 -6.30
CA LEU A 221 1.81 3.53 -6.78
C LEU A 221 0.55 3.96 -7.52
N MET A 222 0.02 3.09 -8.38
CA MET A 222 -1.21 3.37 -9.10
C MET A 222 -2.46 3.33 -8.24
N LEU A 223 -2.47 2.77 -7.03
CA LEU A 223 -3.63 2.82 -6.12
C LEU A 223 -3.55 3.99 -5.12
N PHE A 224 -2.39 4.21 -4.52
CA PHE A 224 -2.24 5.16 -3.41
C PHE A 224 -1.34 6.37 -3.71
N GLY A 225 -0.76 6.45 -4.91
CA GLY A 225 -0.06 7.65 -5.36
C GLY A 225 -1.01 8.80 -5.71
N GLY A 226 -0.46 9.86 -6.28
CA GLY A 226 -1.19 11.09 -6.61
C GLY A 226 -2.22 10.95 -7.73
N ARG A 227 -2.58 12.06 -8.38
CA ARG A 227 -3.66 12.08 -9.38
C ARG A 227 -3.29 11.23 -10.59
N LEU A 228 -4.18 10.32 -10.99
CA LEU A 228 -4.00 9.55 -12.22
C LEU A 228 -4.56 10.29 -13.42
N SER A 229 -3.77 10.32 -14.49
CA SER A 229 -4.22 10.66 -15.83
C SER A 229 -3.97 9.48 -16.75
N ILE A 230 -4.97 9.12 -17.56
CA ILE A 230 -4.89 7.98 -18.48
C ILE A 230 -4.85 8.53 -19.90
N ASP A 231 -3.79 8.18 -20.62
CA ASP A 231 -3.73 8.32 -22.07
C ASP A 231 -4.09 6.97 -22.70
N GLU A 232 -5.35 6.85 -23.13
CA GLU A 232 -5.89 5.63 -23.75
C GLU A 232 -5.16 5.28 -25.05
N ARG A 233 -4.72 6.28 -25.83
CA ARG A 233 -4.06 6.06 -27.12
C ARG A 233 -2.66 5.46 -26.92
N ALA A 234 -1.94 5.95 -25.91
CA ALA A 234 -0.61 5.46 -25.59
C ALA A 234 -0.61 4.25 -24.63
N SER A 235 -1.79 3.84 -24.11
CA SER A 235 -1.94 2.88 -23.02
C SER A 235 -1.02 3.25 -21.84
N LEU A 236 -1.00 4.53 -21.49
CA LEU A 236 -0.08 5.11 -20.51
C LEU A 236 -0.87 5.70 -19.35
N VAL A 237 -0.57 5.25 -18.13
CA VAL A 237 -1.04 5.86 -16.89
C VAL A 237 0.07 6.76 -16.38
N VAL A 238 -0.25 8.03 -16.17
CA VAL A 238 0.65 9.06 -15.66
C VAL A 238 0.16 9.52 -14.30
N ILE A 239 1.06 9.55 -13.31
CA ILE A 239 0.76 10.03 -11.96
C ILE A 239 1.31 11.44 -11.78
N ASP A 240 0.46 12.34 -11.30
CA ASP A 240 0.71 13.78 -11.10
C ASP A 240 1.34 14.45 -12.33
N ASP A 241 2.63 14.77 -12.25
CA ASP A 241 3.36 15.63 -13.18
C ASP A 241 4.18 14.86 -14.22
N GLY A 242 3.99 13.54 -14.33
CA GLY A 242 4.71 12.72 -15.30
C GLY A 242 5.97 12.06 -14.77
N TRP A 243 6.38 12.30 -13.51
CA TRP A 243 7.54 11.62 -12.94
C TRP A 243 7.37 10.09 -12.91
N VAL A 244 6.17 9.64 -12.52
CA VAL A 244 5.82 8.22 -12.48
C VAL A 244 4.84 7.93 -13.60
N ARG A 245 5.21 7.00 -14.49
CA ARG A 245 4.40 6.58 -15.64
C ARG A 245 4.50 5.09 -15.86
N PHE A 246 3.38 4.46 -16.17
CA PHE A 246 3.27 3.03 -16.40
C PHE A 246 2.55 2.76 -17.71
N ARG A 247 3.05 1.78 -18.49
CA ARG A 247 2.30 1.27 -19.63
C ARG A 247 1.37 0.16 -19.13
N VAL A 248 0.07 0.39 -19.23
CA VAL A 248 -0.96 -0.48 -18.65
C VAL A 248 -2.10 -0.64 -19.67
N SER A 249 -2.64 -1.85 -19.79
CA SER A 249 -3.82 -2.10 -20.63
C SER A 249 -5.02 -1.27 -20.16
N PRO A 250 -5.88 -0.77 -21.06
CA PRO A 250 -7.05 0.05 -20.71
C PRO A 250 -7.98 -0.60 -19.66
N GLU A 251 -8.14 -1.92 -19.71
CA GLU A 251 -8.95 -2.69 -18.77
C GLU A 251 -8.44 -2.57 -17.32
N VAL A 252 -7.13 -2.77 -17.12
CA VAL A 252 -6.48 -2.66 -15.81
C VAL A 252 -6.48 -1.21 -15.33
N ALA A 253 -6.25 -0.24 -16.21
CA ALA A 253 -6.30 1.17 -15.85
C ALA A 253 -7.71 1.58 -15.39
N THR A 254 -8.75 1.10 -16.08
CA THR A 254 -10.15 1.33 -15.70
C THR A 254 -10.50 0.66 -14.36
N LEU A 255 -10.00 -0.57 -14.14
CA LEU A 255 -10.17 -1.27 -12.86
C LEU A 255 -9.56 -0.46 -11.70
N ILE A 256 -8.31 0.01 -11.86
CA ILE A 256 -7.62 0.81 -10.84
C ILE A 256 -8.39 2.10 -10.53
N VAL A 257 -8.86 2.82 -11.56
CA VAL A 257 -9.65 4.05 -11.37
C VAL A 257 -10.95 3.75 -10.62
N ARG A 258 -11.64 2.65 -10.95
CA ARG A 258 -12.86 2.25 -10.24
C ARG A 258 -12.58 1.90 -8.78
N LEU A 259 -11.49 1.19 -8.50
CA LEU A 259 -11.09 0.85 -7.13
C LEU A 259 -10.72 2.09 -6.32
N ARG A 260 -9.94 3.02 -6.89
CA ARG A 260 -9.62 4.31 -6.26
C ARG A 260 -10.85 5.09 -5.89
N ARG A 261 -11.76 5.29 -6.86
CA ARG A 261 -13.01 6.00 -6.63
C ARG A 261 -13.83 5.35 -5.51
N GLY A 262 -13.94 4.03 -5.51
CA GLY A 262 -14.66 3.31 -4.45
C GLY A 262 -14.00 3.43 -3.07
N LEU A 263 -12.66 3.45 -3.01
CA LEU A 263 -11.92 3.72 -1.76
C LEU A 263 -12.20 5.14 -1.26
N GLU A 264 -12.08 6.14 -2.14
CA GLU A 264 -12.35 7.55 -1.83
C GLU A 264 -13.79 7.77 -1.38
N GLU A 265 -14.78 7.20 -2.08
CA GLU A 265 -16.19 7.25 -1.69
C GLU A 265 -16.45 6.60 -0.33
N THR A 266 -15.79 5.48 -0.04
CA THR A 266 -15.93 4.79 1.25
C THR A 266 -15.28 5.59 2.39
N LEU A 267 -14.10 6.15 2.16
CA LEU A 267 -13.43 7.03 3.12
C LEU A 267 -14.25 8.31 3.35
N ALA A 268 -14.78 8.94 2.29
CA ALA A 268 -15.61 10.13 2.40
C ALA A 268 -16.88 9.88 3.22
N ARG A 269 -17.55 8.74 3.00
CA ARG A 269 -18.71 8.35 3.82
C ARG A 269 -18.35 8.13 5.29
N LYS A 270 -17.20 7.52 5.57
CA LYS A 270 -16.70 7.36 6.94
C LYS A 270 -16.38 8.69 7.61
N ILE A 271 -15.80 9.63 6.87
CA ILE A 271 -15.52 10.99 7.37
C ILE A 271 -16.83 11.72 7.72
N GLN A 272 -17.87 11.55 6.91
CA GLN A 272 -19.19 12.13 7.17
C GLN A 272 -19.94 11.43 8.32
N ASN A 273 -19.77 10.12 8.46
CA ASN A 273 -20.35 9.33 9.54
C ASN A 273 -19.28 8.43 10.21
N PRO A 274 -18.63 8.92 11.27
CA PRO A 274 -17.61 8.19 12.02
C PRO A 274 -18.07 6.83 12.56
N GLN A 275 -19.37 6.59 12.74
CA GLN A 275 -19.90 5.33 13.28
C GLN A 275 -20.15 4.26 12.20
N LEU A 276 -20.03 4.60 10.91
CA LEU A 276 -20.21 3.66 9.80
C LEU A 276 -19.12 2.59 9.80
N GLU A 277 -19.46 1.30 9.75
CA GLU A 277 -18.44 0.26 9.66
C GLU A 277 -17.89 0.14 8.22
N PHE A 278 -16.56 0.15 8.05
CA PHE A 278 -15.93 0.05 6.72
C PHE A 278 -16.27 -1.23 5.97
N THR A 279 -16.60 -2.29 6.70
CA THR A 279 -16.94 -3.62 6.17
C THR A 279 -18.41 -3.71 5.76
N GLN A 280 -19.26 -2.76 6.15
CA GLN A 280 -20.67 -2.75 5.78
C GLN A 280 -20.85 -2.48 4.26
N GLU A 281 -21.96 -2.96 3.70
CA GLU A 281 -22.34 -2.81 2.29
C GLU A 281 -21.32 -3.43 1.29
N SER A 282 -20.54 -2.59 0.62
CA SER A 282 -19.62 -2.92 -0.46
C SER A 282 -18.15 -2.74 -0.08
N GLY A 283 -17.86 -2.19 1.10
CA GLY A 283 -16.49 -1.85 1.51
C GLY A 283 -15.62 -3.10 1.75
N ALA A 284 -16.18 -4.17 2.32
CA ALA A 284 -15.45 -5.44 2.49
C ALA A 284 -15.01 -6.05 1.15
N ALA A 285 -15.92 -6.09 0.16
CA ALA A 285 -15.61 -6.60 -1.18
C ALA A 285 -14.57 -5.73 -1.91
N LEU A 286 -14.61 -4.42 -1.67
CA LEU A 286 -13.64 -3.48 -2.23
C LEU A 286 -12.24 -3.68 -1.64
N ILE A 287 -12.14 -3.80 -0.31
CA ILE A 287 -10.87 -4.06 0.38
C ILE A 287 -10.29 -5.41 -0.07
N ASP A 288 -11.12 -6.45 -0.12
CA ASP A 288 -10.74 -7.77 -0.62
C ASP A 288 -10.26 -7.70 -2.08
N GLY A 289 -10.93 -6.92 -2.93
CA GLY A 289 -10.50 -6.67 -4.31
C GLY A 289 -9.12 -6.00 -4.40
N VAL A 290 -8.85 -5.01 -3.54
CA VAL A 290 -7.54 -4.33 -3.47
C VAL A 290 -6.44 -5.30 -3.01
N VAL A 291 -6.70 -6.06 -1.94
CA VAL A 291 -5.75 -7.07 -1.42
C VAL A 291 -5.42 -8.11 -2.49
N LYS A 292 -6.44 -8.66 -3.17
CA LYS A 292 -6.24 -9.63 -4.26
C LYS A 292 -5.46 -9.04 -5.43
N LEU A 293 -5.72 -7.79 -5.80
CA LEU A 293 -4.99 -7.12 -6.88
C LEU A 293 -3.51 -6.96 -6.54
N LEU A 294 -3.18 -6.51 -5.33
CA LEU A 294 -1.81 -6.38 -4.84
C LEU A 294 -1.09 -7.73 -4.78
N ALA A 295 -1.76 -8.77 -4.27
CA ALA A 295 -1.21 -10.12 -4.22
C ALA A 295 -0.86 -10.65 -5.62
N SER A 296 -1.73 -10.44 -6.62
CA SER A 296 -1.54 -10.93 -7.99
C SER A 296 -0.34 -10.33 -8.74
N GLU A 297 0.18 -9.18 -8.28
CA GLU A 297 1.35 -8.54 -8.87
C GLU A 297 2.66 -9.11 -8.31
N SER A 298 2.66 -9.48 -7.03
CA SER A 298 3.82 -10.06 -6.35
C SER A 298 4.27 -11.37 -7.00
N GLU A 299 3.30 -12.20 -7.43
CA GLU A 299 3.55 -13.46 -8.14
C GLU A 299 4.20 -13.23 -9.51
N LYS A 300 3.76 -12.21 -10.25
CA LYS A 300 4.31 -11.87 -11.58
C LYS A 300 5.72 -11.31 -11.51
N SER A 301 6.06 -10.57 -10.45
CA SER A 301 7.42 -10.05 -10.22
C SER A 301 8.49 -11.14 -9.99
N SER A 302 8.05 -12.38 -9.72
CA SER A 302 8.90 -13.56 -9.61
C SER A 302 9.09 -14.32 -10.93
N SER A 303 8.22 -14.11 -11.93
CA SER A 303 8.21 -14.87 -13.19
C SER A 303 8.44 -14.05 -14.47
N SER A 304 8.46 -12.72 -14.45
CA SER A 304 8.85 -11.92 -15.62
C SER A 304 9.66 -10.67 -15.27
N ALA A 305 10.97 -10.74 -15.52
CA ALA A 305 11.77 -9.55 -15.78
C ALA A 305 11.16 -8.83 -16.99
N THR A 306 10.34 -7.81 -16.73
CA THR A 306 9.71 -7.02 -17.80
C THR A 306 10.46 -5.71 -17.88
N THR A 307 11.31 -5.65 -18.90
CA THR A 307 12.14 -4.54 -19.33
C THR A 307 11.28 -3.29 -19.57
N ALA A 308 11.77 -2.15 -19.11
CA ALA A 308 11.25 -0.86 -19.55
C ALA A 308 11.51 -0.70 -21.07
N VAL A 309 10.42 -0.47 -21.81
CA VAL A 309 10.29 0.03 -23.21
C VAL A 309 10.29 -1.00 -24.37
N ALA A 310 9.06 -1.42 -24.75
CA ALA A 310 8.50 -1.89 -26.07
C ALA A 310 8.85 -3.28 -26.67
N PRO A 311 8.01 -3.91 -27.55
CA PRO A 311 6.54 -4.14 -27.52
C PRO A 311 6.10 -5.64 -27.64
N SER A 312 5.11 -6.09 -26.84
CA SER A 312 4.23 -7.31 -27.00
C SER A 312 4.91 -8.70 -27.18
N PRO A 313 4.23 -9.87 -27.13
CA PRO A 313 2.82 -10.22 -26.84
C PRO A 313 2.69 -10.92 -25.44
N THR A 314 1.54 -11.11 -24.79
CA THR A 314 0.40 -11.89 -25.26
C THR A 314 -0.79 -11.70 -24.32
N ALA A 315 -1.92 -11.29 -24.88
CA ALA A 315 -3.21 -11.05 -24.24
C ALA A 315 -4.03 -12.33 -23.94
N ILE A 316 -3.44 -13.52 -24.00
CA ILE A 316 -4.22 -14.77 -24.08
C ILE A 316 -4.59 -15.34 -22.70
N GLN A 317 -3.85 -15.05 -21.62
CA GLN A 317 -4.15 -15.64 -20.30
C GLN A 317 -5.07 -14.80 -19.41
N MET A 318 -5.23 -13.50 -19.67
CA MET A 318 -6.18 -12.65 -18.90
C MET A 318 -7.61 -12.69 -19.45
N VAL A 319 -7.79 -12.97 -20.75
CA VAL A 319 -9.12 -13.18 -21.36
C VAL A 319 -9.80 -14.45 -20.82
N ALA A 320 -9.02 -15.47 -20.46
CA ALA A 320 -9.55 -16.70 -19.86
C ALA A 320 -10.16 -16.49 -18.46
N TYR A 321 -9.64 -15.52 -17.69
CA TYR A 321 -10.14 -15.22 -16.34
C TYR A 321 -11.38 -14.31 -16.37
N ALA A 322 -11.44 -13.36 -17.31
CA ALA A 322 -12.62 -12.52 -17.52
C ALA A 322 -13.85 -13.33 -17.98
N SER A 323 -13.64 -14.41 -18.74
CA SER A 323 -14.71 -15.30 -19.21
C SER A 323 -15.29 -16.18 -18.08
N GLN A 324 -14.50 -16.50 -17.06
CA GLN A 324 -14.93 -17.31 -15.90
C GLN A 324 -15.76 -16.54 -14.87
N LEU A 325 -15.61 -15.20 -14.82
CA LEU A 325 -16.43 -14.34 -13.94
C LEU A 325 -17.78 -13.95 -14.58
N GLY A 326 -17.86 -13.91 -15.93
CA GLY A 326 -19.12 -13.65 -16.64
C GLY A 326 -20.14 -14.80 -16.60
N THR A 327 -19.69 -16.03 -16.35
CA THR A 327 -20.56 -17.23 -16.39
C THR A 327 -21.15 -17.62 -15.03
N LYS A 328 -20.60 -17.13 -13.91
CA LYS A 328 -21.15 -17.42 -12.56
C LYS A 328 -22.25 -16.44 -12.10
N MET A 329 -22.53 -15.39 -12.86
CA MET A 329 -23.66 -14.47 -12.61
C MET A 329 -24.91 -14.82 -13.44
N ALA A 330 -24.85 -15.83 -14.32
CA ALA A 330 -25.92 -16.14 -15.27
C ALA A 330 -26.64 -17.49 -15.05
N SER A 331 -26.37 -18.21 -13.95
CA SER A 331 -27.03 -19.49 -13.66
C SER A 331 -27.63 -19.52 -12.26
N THR A 332 -28.66 -18.71 -12.07
CA THR A 332 -29.78 -18.96 -11.14
C THR A 332 -30.98 -18.21 -11.70
N ALA A 333 -31.42 -18.60 -12.90
CA ALA A 333 -32.75 -18.29 -13.40
C ALA A 333 -33.73 -19.30 -12.78
N VAL A 334 -34.37 -18.90 -11.69
CA VAL A 334 -35.62 -19.54 -11.22
C VAL A 334 -36.77 -18.79 -11.87
N ALA A 335 -37.58 -19.52 -12.61
CA ALA A 335 -38.80 -19.04 -13.24
C ALA A 335 -39.92 -18.81 -12.20
N GLY A 336 -40.69 -17.73 -12.39
CA GLY A 336 -41.95 -17.41 -11.66
C GLY A 336 -41.90 -16.02 -11.05
N SER A 337 -42.83 -15.07 -11.24
CA SER A 337 -44.15 -15.00 -11.88
C SER A 337 -44.38 -13.53 -12.28
N LYS A 338 -45.06 -13.24 -13.40
CA LYS A 338 -45.21 -11.89 -13.99
C LYS A 338 -46.17 -10.93 -13.26
N PHE A 339 -46.50 -11.21 -12.00
CA PHE A 339 -47.48 -10.46 -11.21
C PHE A 339 -46.86 -10.01 -9.88
N ALA A 340 -47.22 -8.81 -9.44
CA ALA A 340 -46.85 -8.22 -8.16
C ALA A 340 -48.09 -7.56 -7.53
N ASP A 341 -48.19 -7.62 -6.20
CA ASP A 341 -49.33 -7.06 -5.48
C ASP A 341 -49.16 -5.55 -5.31
N CYS A 342 -50.21 -4.81 -5.63
CA CYS A 342 -50.24 -3.36 -5.48
C CYS A 342 -50.06 -3.00 -4.00
N PRO A 343 -49.08 -2.15 -3.63
CA PRO A 343 -48.78 -1.83 -2.25
C PRO A 343 -49.87 -0.99 -1.56
N ILE A 344 -50.83 -0.45 -2.31
CA ILE A 344 -51.90 0.43 -1.79
C ILE A 344 -53.18 -0.37 -1.53
N CYS A 345 -53.68 -1.11 -2.54
CA CYS A 345 -54.94 -1.85 -2.43
C CYS A 345 -54.79 -3.38 -2.37
N GLY A 346 -53.56 -3.91 -2.42
CA GLY A 346 -53.26 -5.33 -2.25
C GLY A 346 -53.66 -6.25 -3.41
N GLN A 347 -54.14 -5.69 -4.53
CA GLN A 347 -54.53 -6.49 -5.70
C GLN A 347 -53.31 -6.94 -6.51
N SER A 348 -53.30 -8.20 -6.96
CA SER A 348 -52.23 -8.74 -7.80
C SER A 348 -52.36 -8.26 -9.24
N VAL A 349 -51.39 -7.47 -9.69
CA VAL A 349 -51.36 -6.85 -11.02
C VAL A 349 -50.09 -7.24 -11.76
N ALA A 350 -50.15 -7.30 -13.09
CA ALA A 350 -48.95 -7.60 -13.87
C ALA A 350 -47.88 -6.52 -13.62
N PHE A 351 -46.63 -6.92 -13.38
CA PHE A 351 -45.56 -6.01 -12.95
C PHE A 351 -45.38 -4.80 -13.89
N SER A 352 -45.59 -5.00 -15.20
CA SER A 352 -45.49 -3.94 -16.21
C SER A 352 -46.59 -2.88 -16.14
N LEU A 353 -47.69 -3.15 -15.43
CA LEU A 353 -48.87 -2.28 -15.36
C LEU A 353 -49.10 -1.72 -13.95
N ILE A 354 -48.20 -2.00 -12.99
CA ILE A 354 -48.42 -1.63 -11.59
C ILE A 354 -48.42 -0.11 -11.37
N ASN A 355 -47.57 0.63 -12.10
CA ASN A 355 -47.55 2.09 -12.04
C ASN A 355 -48.80 2.69 -12.70
N ASP A 356 -49.26 2.15 -13.83
CA ASP A 356 -50.47 2.63 -14.52
C ASP A 356 -51.75 2.32 -13.71
N HIS A 357 -51.75 1.24 -12.92
CA HIS A 357 -52.81 0.94 -11.96
C HIS A 357 -52.82 1.92 -10.76
N ILE A 358 -51.64 2.33 -10.26
CA ILE A 358 -51.52 3.33 -9.19
C ILE A 358 -51.96 4.72 -9.71
N ASP A 359 -51.54 5.11 -10.90
CA ASP A 359 -51.76 6.45 -11.46
C ASP A 359 -53.22 6.68 -11.90
N ARG A 360 -53.97 5.62 -12.23
CA ARG A 360 -55.41 5.72 -12.60
C ARG A 360 -56.37 5.71 -11.41
N GLY A 361 -55.86 5.68 -10.18
CA GLY A 361 -56.63 5.66 -8.94
C GLY A 361 -57.00 4.23 -8.51
N CYS A 362 -56.20 3.62 -7.62
CA CYS A 362 -56.55 2.38 -6.91
C CYS A 362 -57.94 2.60 -6.25
N PRO A 363 -58.89 1.65 -6.33
CA PRO A 363 -60.27 1.82 -5.86
C PRO A 363 -60.44 1.95 -4.33
N SER A 364 -59.37 2.19 -3.57
CA SER A 364 -59.38 2.44 -2.12
C SER A 364 -58.82 3.82 -1.73
N SER A 365 -58.68 4.75 -2.69
CA SER A 365 -58.34 6.17 -2.46
C SER A 365 -59.41 7.11 -2.98
#